data_AF-A0A1I2QVX9-F1
#
_entry.id   AF-A0A1I2QVX9-F1
#
_cell.length_a   1.000
_cell.length_b   1.000
_cell.length_c   1.000
_cell.angle_alpha   90.00
_cell.angle_beta   90.00
_cell.angle_gamma   90.00
#
_symmetry.space_group_name_H-M   'P 1'
#
loop_
_entity.id
_entity.type
_entity.pdbx_description
1 polymer ?
#
loop_
_entity_poly.entity_id
_entity_poly.type
_entity_poly.pdbx_seq_one_letter_code
_entity_poly.pdbx_strand_id
1 'polypeptide(L)'
;MCVDSSAKNVFYNEIFPNQPRTSFNYLPEVNNVSIQIYFRKTDSVQHYRYTILEDDKPLVVNQSIDQAQLKDVDRPDEVFRSTTLGIFPIKGKIITTLIYSIEKPLDIEKAVFYGKPIPKAKIRSFATRFAVQKGVDYRYISDPKERTDLTFTEKDEELTIVKDKSAIDYLYYTTIKDKQTNKTIFESTAWQYGGYVEEGELLPYIYIDKNVFKKSGEYEVIIQPLIKWTGCLNYDISQKEIEKYIMRHTLSITLDKENYTKKDL
;
A
#
# COMPACT_ATOMS: atom_id res chain seq x y z
N MET A 1 18.55 -9.38 8.66
CA MET A 1 18.66 -7.99 8.20
C MET A 1 19.33 -7.20 9.30
N CYS A 2 20.35 -6.41 8.96
CA CYS A 2 20.97 -5.48 9.89
C CYS A 2 20.85 -4.08 9.29
N VAL A 3 20.32 -3.15 10.06
CA VAL A 3 20.22 -1.72 9.71
C VAL A 3 21.31 -0.97 10.47
N ASP A 4 21.59 0.27 10.07
CA ASP A 4 22.57 1.08 10.82
C ASP A 4 22.16 1.26 12.29
N SER A 5 23.15 1.34 13.18
CA SER A 5 22.92 1.41 14.63
C SER A 5 22.32 2.74 15.10
N SER A 6 22.27 3.74 14.21
CA SER A 6 21.68 5.06 14.47
C SER A 6 20.19 5.16 14.13
N ALA A 7 19.63 4.13 13.49
CA ALA A 7 18.26 4.08 13.06
C ALA A 7 17.29 4.12 14.25
N LYS A 8 16.37 5.09 14.25
CA LYS A 8 15.35 5.23 15.30
C LYS A 8 13.98 4.72 14.87
N ASN A 9 13.64 4.92 13.60
CA ASN A 9 12.34 4.61 13.02
C ASN A 9 12.44 3.41 12.05
N VAL A 10 12.28 2.20 12.58
CA VAL A 10 12.38 0.95 11.83
C VAL A 10 11.09 0.15 12.00
N PHE A 11 10.29 0.11 10.94
CA PHE A 11 9.09 -0.72 10.86
C PHE A 11 9.40 -1.83 9.90
N TYR A 12 9.33 -3.08 10.35
CA TYR A 12 9.80 -4.23 9.58
C TYR A 12 8.74 -5.32 9.49
N ASN A 13 8.80 -6.05 8.39
CA ASN A 13 7.97 -7.22 8.13
C ASN A 13 6.46 -6.96 8.24
N GLU A 14 6.01 -5.83 7.73
CA GLU A 14 4.59 -5.58 7.53
C GLU A 14 4.09 -6.46 6.38
N ILE A 15 3.04 -7.25 6.62
CA ILE A 15 2.45 -8.19 5.64
C ILE A 15 1.11 -7.63 5.16
N PHE A 16 0.89 -7.62 3.84
CA PHE A 16 -0.29 -7.02 3.23
C PHE A 16 -1.21 -8.08 2.62
N PRO A 17 -2.54 -8.04 2.90
CA PRO A 17 -3.49 -9.02 2.39
C PRO A 17 -3.51 -9.19 0.87
N ASN A 18 -3.19 -8.11 0.13
CA ASN A 18 -3.32 -8.04 -1.31
C ASN A 18 -2.01 -8.33 -2.07
N GLN A 19 -0.91 -8.55 -1.36
CA GLN A 19 0.38 -8.99 -1.91
C GLN A 19 0.92 -10.16 -1.07
N PRO A 20 0.46 -11.41 -1.31
CA PRO A 20 0.97 -12.55 -0.58
C PRO A 20 2.50 -12.61 -0.73
N ARG A 21 3.19 -13.09 0.31
CA ARG A 21 4.67 -13.24 0.32
C ARG A 21 5.43 -11.92 0.10
N THR A 22 4.80 -10.79 0.43
CA THR A 22 5.47 -9.47 0.42
C THR A 22 5.64 -8.97 1.85
N SER A 23 6.87 -8.61 2.19
CA SER A 23 7.20 -7.85 3.39
C SER A 23 7.57 -6.41 3.02
N PHE A 24 7.08 -5.45 3.79
CA PHE A 24 7.49 -4.06 3.70
C PHE A 24 8.27 -3.64 4.94
N ASN A 25 9.32 -2.86 4.71
CA ASN A 25 10.18 -2.33 5.75
C ASN A 25 10.35 -0.83 5.53
N TYR A 26 9.76 0.00 6.40
CA TYR A 26 9.90 1.46 6.36
C TYR A 26 11.11 1.90 7.17
N LEU A 27 12.09 2.50 6.48
CA LEU A 27 13.43 2.81 6.98
C LEU A 27 13.85 4.25 6.65
N PRO A 28 13.06 5.29 7.00
CA PRO A 28 13.24 6.66 6.50
C PRO A 28 14.54 7.34 6.93
N GLU A 29 15.13 6.92 8.06
CA GLU A 29 16.33 7.53 8.63
C GLU A 29 17.59 6.65 8.46
N VAL A 30 17.45 5.51 7.79
CA VAL A 30 18.53 4.53 7.62
C VAL A 30 19.39 4.90 6.41
N ASN A 31 20.70 4.88 6.58
CA ASN A 31 21.65 5.14 5.50
C ASN A 31 21.93 3.89 4.68
N ASN A 32 22.11 2.75 5.34
CA ASN A 32 22.45 1.48 4.70
C ASN A 32 21.66 0.31 5.29
N VAL A 33 21.33 -0.66 4.44
CA VAL A 33 20.74 -1.93 4.84
C VAL A 33 21.65 -3.09 4.43
N SER A 34 21.90 -4.00 5.37
CA SER A 34 22.52 -5.30 5.10
C SER A 34 21.43 -6.36 5.00
N ILE A 35 21.31 -6.95 3.82
CA ILE A 35 20.27 -7.94 3.53
C ILE A 35 20.88 -9.33 3.73
N GLN A 36 20.24 -10.11 4.58
CA GLN A 36 20.63 -11.49 4.88
C GLN A 36 19.43 -12.39 4.65
N ILE A 37 19.68 -13.47 3.92
CA ILE A 37 18.70 -14.52 3.67
C ILE A 37 19.05 -15.74 4.53
N TYR A 38 18.02 -16.44 4.98
CA TYR A 38 18.13 -17.67 5.77
C TYR A 38 17.41 -18.80 5.04
N PHE A 39 18.02 -19.98 5.06
CA PHE A 39 17.53 -21.21 4.49
C PHE A 39 17.51 -22.28 5.57
N ARG A 40 16.51 -23.16 5.56
CA ARG A 40 16.54 -24.36 6.40
C ARG A 40 17.62 -25.31 5.88
N LYS A 41 18.11 -26.21 6.75
CA LYS A 41 19.08 -27.25 6.32
C LYS A 41 18.50 -28.22 5.29
N THR A 42 17.19 -28.36 5.23
CA THR A 42 16.48 -29.20 4.24
C THR A 42 16.33 -28.54 2.88
N ASP A 43 16.55 -27.22 2.76
CA ASP A 43 16.33 -26.50 1.51
C ASP A 43 17.41 -26.82 0.47
N SER A 44 16.99 -27.00 -0.78
CA SER A 44 17.89 -27.12 -1.94
C SER A 44 18.30 -25.73 -2.45
N VAL A 45 19.25 -25.10 -1.75
CA VAL A 45 19.65 -23.70 -1.97
C VAL A 45 20.14 -23.44 -3.40
N GLN A 46 20.73 -24.43 -4.06
CA GLN A 46 21.18 -24.35 -5.45
C GLN A 46 20.06 -24.05 -6.46
N HIS A 47 18.79 -24.31 -6.10
CA HIS A 47 17.62 -23.99 -6.91
C HIS A 47 17.14 -22.56 -6.72
N TYR A 48 17.62 -21.85 -5.70
CA TYR A 48 17.17 -20.49 -5.44
C TYR A 48 17.90 -19.47 -6.32
N ARG A 49 17.13 -18.46 -6.73
CA ARG A 49 17.60 -17.30 -7.47
C ARG A 49 17.12 -16.06 -6.76
N TYR A 50 17.89 -14.98 -6.88
CA TYR A 50 17.49 -13.69 -6.36
C TYR A 50 17.73 -12.56 -7.37
N THR A 51 16.90 -11.54 -7.26
CA THR A 51 17.00 -10.28 -7.99
C THR A 51 16.94 -9.14 -6.99
N ILE A 52 17.78 -8.13 -7.17
CA ILE A 52 17.79 -6.90 -6.37
C ILE A 52 17.50 -5.74 -7.31
N LEU A 53 16.50 -4.94 -6.93
CA LEU A 53 16.13 -3.73 -7.63
C LEU A 53 16.44 -2.52 -6.74
N GLU A 54 16.99 -1.46 -7.33
CA GLU A 54 17.05 -0.11 -6.74
C GLU A 54 16.11 0.79 -7.53
N ASP A 55 15.09 1.34 -6.86
CA ASP A 55 14.05 2.17 -7.49
C ASP A 55 13.47 1.51 -8.75
N ASP A 56 13.09 0.24 -8.62
CA ASP A 56 12.55 -0.65 -9.67
C ASP A 56 13.51 -0.92 -10.85
N LYS A 57 14.77 -0.47 -10.77
CA LYS A 57 15.82 -0.77 -11.75
C LYS A 57 16.69 -1.93 -11.28
N PRO A 58 17.04 -2.88 -12.16
CA PRO A 58 17.84 -4.03 -11.78
C PRO A 58 19.27 -3.64 -11.39
N LEU A 59 19.69 -4.05 -10.19
CA LEU A 59 21.10 -4.06 -9.76
C LEU A 59 21.72 -5.45 -9.91
N VAL A 60 20.97 -6.48 -9.50
CA VAL A 60 21.36 -7.89 -9.62
C VAL A 60 20.16 -8.63 -10.19
N VAL A 61 20.36 -9.49 -11.18
CA VAL A 61 19.26 -10.18 -11.87
C VAL A 61 19.51 -11.67 -11.88
N ASN A 62 18.54 -12.43 -11.35
CA ASN A 62 18.49 -13.88 -11.43
C ASN A 62 19.80 -14.58 -10.96
N GLN A 63 20.42 -14.02 -9.93
CA GLN A 63 21.69 -14.52 -9.43
C GLN A 63 21.46 -15.81 -8.62
N SER A 64 22.29 -16.82 -8.85
CA SER A 64 22.29 -18.05 -8.05
C SER A 64 22.83 -17.83 -6.66
N ILE A 65 22.31 -18.59 -5.69
CA ILE A 65 22.89 -18.65 -4.34
C ILE A 65 24.00 -19.71 -4.32
N ASP A 66 25.22 -19.28 -4.00
CA ASP A 66 26.36 -20.18 -3.86
C ASP A 66 26.31 -20.90 -2.51
N GLN A 67 26.11 -22.22 -2.56
CA GLN A 67 26.05 -23.06 -1.37
C GLN A 67 27.36 -23.03 -0.56
N ALA A 68 28.51 -22.83 -1.21
CA ALA A 68 29.81 -22.78 -0.53
C ALA A 68 29.99 -21.52 0.33
N GLN A 69 29.20 -20.46 0.07
CA GLN A 69 29.25 -19.20 0.82
C GLN A 69 28.27 -19.16 2.00
N LEU A 70 27.46 -20.21 2.18
CA LEU A 70 26.51 -20.28 3.28
C LEU A 70 27.24 -20.48 4.61
N LYS A 71 26.76 -19.79 5.64
CA LYS A 71 27.21 -19.92 7.03
C LYS A 71 26.11 -20.49 7.89
N ASP A 72 26.44 -21.45 8.74
CA ASP A 72 25.51 -21.95 9.76
C ASP A 72 25.22 -20.84 10.78
N VAL A 73 23.94 -20.72 11.13
CA VAL A 73 23.44 -19.78 12.14
C VAL A 73 22.54 -20.56 13.07
N ASP A 74 23.00 -20.72 14.31
CA ASP A 74 22.25 -21.37 15.37
C ASP A 74 21.19 -20.39 15.91
N ARG A 75 19.93 -20.78 15.81
CA ARG A 75 18.83 -20.19 16.59
C ARG A 75 18.38 -21.21 17.65
N PRO A 76 17.75 -20.76 18.75
CA PRO A 76 17.36 -21.66 19.85
C PRO A 76 16.60 -22.92 19.42
N ASP A 77 15.83 -22.84 18.33
CA ASP A 77 14.91 -23.91 17.91
C ASP A 77 15.35 -24.65 16.62
N GLU A 78 16.22 -24.06 15.79
CA GLU A 78 16.62 -24.64 14.49
C GLU A 78 17.97 -24.04 14.02
N VAL A 79 18.79 -24.87 13.36
CA VAL A 79 20.01 -24.41 12.69
C VAL A 79 19.68 -24.02 11.26
N PHE A 80 19.91 -22.75 10.92
CA PHE A 80 19.74 -22.21 9.58
C PHE A 80 21.08 -22.12 8.84
N ARG A 81 21.01 -22.07 7.52
CA ARG A 81 22.11 -21.62 6.65
C ARG A 81 21.80 -20.21 6.18
N SER A 82 22.78 -19.33 6.16
CA SER A 82 22.56 -17.94 5.76
C SER A 82 23.66 -17.41 4.86
N THR A 83 23.33 -16.42 4.05
CA THR A 83 24.30 -15.60 3.33
C THR A 83 23.82 -14.15 3.27
N THR A 84 24.76 -13.23 3.07
CA THR A 84 24.44 -11.82 2.82
C THR A 84 24.28 -11.61 1.32
N LEU A 85 23.21 -10.92 0.93
CA LEU A 85 22.99 -10.52 -0.46
C LEU A 85 23.72 -9.20 -0.78
N GLY A 86 24.31 -8.56 0.22
CA GLY A 86 25.03 -7.30 0.09
C GLY A 86 24.59 -6.23 1.11
N ILE A 87 25.30 -5.11 1.06
CA ILE A 87 24.99 -3.89 1.80
C ILE A 87 24.65 -2.82 0.78
N PHE A 88 23.50 -2.17 0.96
CA PHE A 88 22.98 -1.21 -0.01
C PHE A 88 22.71 0.14 0.66
N PRO A 89 23.12 1.26 0.06
CA PRO A 89 22.65 2.57 0.48
C PRO A 89 21.15 2.68 0.20
N ILE A 90 20.37 3.10 1.21
CA ILE A 90 18.90 3.07 1.13
C ILE A 90 18.25 4.44 1.32
N LYS A 91 18.96 5.42 1.88
CA LYS A 91 18.40 6.76 2.12
C LYS A 91 17.89 7.39 0.83
N GLY A 92 16.61 7.75 0.79
CA GLY A 92 15.96 8.32 -0.38
C GLY A 92 15.71 7.34 -1.52
N LYS A 93 15.88 6.04 -1.29
CA LYS A 93 15.76 4.97 -2.29
C LYS A 93 14.83 3.86 -1.85
N ILE A 94 14.44 3.01 -2.80
CA ILE A 94 13.73 1.76 -2.55
C ILE A 94 14.63 0.61 -2.97
N ILE A 95 14.93 -0.31 -2.05
CA ILE A 95 15.60 -1.57 -2.39
C ILE A 95 14.56 -2.68 -2.33
N THR A 96 14.38 -3.42 -3.42
CA THR A 96 13.46 -4.56 -3.47
C THR A 96 14.26 -5.83 -3.74
N THR A 97 14.04 -6.87 -2.93
CA THR A 97 14.58 -8.20 -3.18
C THR A 97 13.47 -9.16 -3.56
N LEU A 98 13.67 -9.86 -4.66
CA LEU A 98 12.82 -10.94 -5.13
C LEU A 98 13.62 -12.23 -5.01
N ILE A 99 13.07 -13.23 -4.34
CA ILE A 99 13.70 -14.54 -4.14
C ILE A 99 12.71 -15.61 -4.54
N TYR A 100 13.16 -16.59 -5.31
CA TYR A 100 12.32 -17.70 -5.73
C TYR A 100 13.16 -18.95 -6.00
N SER A 101 12.51 -20.12 -5.99
CA SER A 101 13.13 -21.37 -6.47
C SER A 101 12.80 -21.58 -7.94
N ILE A 102 13.78 -22.00 -8.75
CA ILE A 102 13.55 -22.35 -10.17
C ILE A 102 12.58 -23.53 -10.33
N GLU A 103 12.38 -24.34 -9.30
CA GLU A 103 11.40 -25.44 -9.30
C GLU A 103 9.96 -24.93 -9.13
N LYS A 104 9.80 -23.74 -8.53
CA LYS A 104 8.52 -23.06 -8.31
C LYS A 104 8.66 -21.56 -8.59
N PRO A 105 8.85 -21.15 -9.85
CA PRO A 105 9.22 -19.77 -10.17
C PRO A 105 8.11 -18.74 -9.92
N LEU A 106 6.86 -19.19 -9.76
CA LEU A 106 5.72 -18.32 -9.40
C LEU A 106 5.64 -18.03 -7.90
N ASP A 107 6.34 -18.82 -7.08
CA ASP A 107 6.39 -18.70 -5.63
C ASP A 107 7.50 -17.70 -5.23
N ILE A 108 7.26 -16.43 -5.51
CA ILE A 108 8.23 -15.35 -5.27
C ILE A 108 8.01 -14.75 -3.88
N GLU A 109 9.06 -14.77 -3.07
CA GLU A 109 9.16 -13.98 -1.85
C GLU A 109 9.70 -12.60 -2.19
N LYS A 110 8.97 -11.56 -1.80
CA LYS A 110 9.32 -10.16 -2.03
C LYS A 110 9.58 -9.45 -0.70
N ALA A 111 10.69 -8.76 -0.59
CA ALA A 111 10.95 -7.82 0.50
C ALA A 111 11.25 -6.45 -0.06
N VAL A 112 10.52 -5.44 0.41
CA VAL A 112 10.70 -4.03 0.04
C VAL A 112 11.29 -3.30 1.23
N PHE A 113 12.42 -2.63 1.01
CA PHE A 113 13.09 -1.77 1.95
C PHE A 113 12.94 -0.34 1.45
N TYR A 114 12.19 0.49 2.18
CA TYR A 114 11.75 1.80 1.72
C TYR A 114 12.40 2.89 2.57
N GLY A 115 13.42 3.55 2.02
CA GLY A 115 14.13 4.67 2.65
C GLY A 115 13.69 6.04 2.16
N LYS A 116 12.58 6.14 1.43
CA LYS A 116 11.97 7.40 1.01
C LYS A 116 10.95 7.88 2.05
N PRO A 117 10.64 9.19 2.12
CA PRO A 117 9.43 9.65 2.80
C PRO A 117 8.19 9.04 2.15
N ILE A 118 7.21 8.65 2.96
CA ILE A 118 5.92 8.19 2.43
C ILE A 118 5.21 9.39 1.79
N PRO A 119 4.78 9.31 0.52
CA PRO A 119 4.05 10.41 -0.10
C PRO A 119 2.67 10.55 0.54
N LYS A 120 2.15 11.77 0.61
CA LYS A 120 0.74 11.97 0.91
C LYS A 120 -0.05 11.71 -0.37
N ALA A 121 -1.04 10.82 -0.32
CA ALA A 121 -1.89 10.54 -1.48
C ALA A 121 -2.64 11.81 -1.91
N LYS A 122 -2.93 11.92 -3.22
CA LYS A 122 -3.76 12.97 -3.81
C LYS A 122 -4.90 12.33 -4.59
N ILE A 123 -6.14 12.74 -4.32
CA ILE A 123 -7.27 12.39 -5.18
C ILE A 123 -7.11 13.17 -6.50
N ARG A 124 -7.05 12.43 -7.60
CA ARG A 124 -6.95 12.98 -8.96
C ARG A 124 -8.32 13.26 -9.54
N SER A 125 -9.29 12.39 -9.27
CA SER A 125 -10.66 12.63 -9.70
C SER A 125 -11.68 11.84 -8.90
N PHE A 126 -12.90 12.36 -8.87
CA PHE A 126 -14.10 11.59 -8.60
C PHE A 126 -14.83 11.29 -9.90
N ALA A 127 -15.43 10.11 -10.02
CA ALA A 127 -16.34 9.79 -11.10
C ALA A 127 -17.65 9.23 -10.55
N THR A 128 -18.79 9.76 -10.98
CA THR A 128 -20.11 9.20 -10.67
C THR A 128 -20.64 8.49 -11.90
N ARG A 129 -20.83 7.18 -11.80
CA ARG A 129 -21.41 6.37 -12.88
C ARG A 129 -22.94 6.38 -12.78
N PHE A 130 -23.61 6.44 -13.91
CA PHE A 130 -25.07 6.40 -14.00
C PHE A 130 -25.56 5.63 -15.21
N ALA A 131 -26.75 5.04 -15.07
CA ALA A 131 -27.40 4.30 -16.16
C ALA A 131 -27.95 5.23 -17.25
N VAL A 132 -27.72 4.84 -18.50
CA VAL A 132 -28.34 5.44 -19.69
C VAL A 132 -29.10 4.37 -20.47
N GLN A 133 -29.92 4.75 -21.47
CA GLN A 133 -30.76 3.79 -22.21
C GLN A 133 -30.00 2.61 -22.83
N LYS A 134 -28.71 2.81 -23.17
CA LYS A 134 -27.83 1.77 -23.73
C LYS A 134 -26.47 1.79 -23.04
N GLY A 135 -26.40 1.22 -21.85
CA GLY A 135 -25.16 1.10 -21.09
C GLY A 135 -25.07 2.15 -19.99
N VAL A 136 -23.87 2.70 -19.79
CA VAL A 136 -23.56 3.61 -18.68
C VAL A 136 -22.71 4.78 -19.13
N ASP A 137 -22.79 5.87 -18.38
CA ASP A 137 -22.01 7.07 -18.58
C ASP A 137 -21.49 7.60 -17.23
N TYR A 138 -20.55 8.54 -17.25
CA TYR A 138 -19.82 9.01 -16.08
C TYR A 138 -19.76 10.53 -16.01
N ARG A 139 -20.03 11.09 -14.82
CA ARG A 139 -19.73 12.49 -14.50
C ARG A 139 -18.40 12.55 -13.77
N TYR A 140 -17.43 13.30 -14.30
CA TYR A 140 -16.10 13.42 -13.71
C TYR A 140 -15.90 14.78 -13.02
N ILE A 141 -15.19 14.74 -11.90
CA ILE A 141 -14.64 15.92 -11.22
C ILE A 141 -13.14 15.69 -11.11
N SER A 142 -12.36 16.36 -11.96
CA SER A 142 -10.89 16.29 -11.96
C SER A 142 -10.29 17.32 -11.01
N ASP A 143 -9.12 16.99 -10.44
CA ASP A 143 -8.37 17.81 -9.49
C ASP A 143 -9.26 18.46 -8.42
N PRO A 144 -10.03 17.65 -7.67
CA PRO A 144 -10.96 18.20 -6.71
C PRO A 144 -10.19 18.95 -5.60
N LYS A 145 -10.76 20.08 -5.16
CA LYS A 145 -10.26 20.88 -4.03
C LYS A 145 -10.51 20.15 -2.71
N GLU A 146 -10.25 20.73 -1.55
CA GLU A 146 -10.45 20.07 -0.23
C GLU A 146 -11.89 19.59 0.05
N ARG A 147 -12.87 20.17 -0.65
CA ARG A 147 -14.29 19.82 -0.58
C ARG A 147 -14.84 19.55 -1.97
N THR A 148 -15.71 18.55 -2.08
CA THR A 148 -16.47 18.25 -3.30
C THR A 148 -17.92 18.02 -2.95
N ASP A 149 -18.81 18.69 -3.68
CA ASP A 149 -20.24 18.50 -3.57
C ASP A 149 -20.70 17.49 -4.63
N LEU A 150 -21.47 16.49 -4.22
CA LEU A 150 -22.00 15.44 -5.09
C LEU A 150 -23.50 15.28 -4.83
N THR A 151 -24.26 15.19 -5.91
CA THR A 151 -25.68 14.84 -5.86
C THR A 151 -25.86 13.45 -6.46
N PHE A 152 -26.44 12.55 -5.67
CA PHE A 152 -26.86 11.22 -6.14
C PHE A 152 -28.35 11.19 -6.40
N THR A 153 -28.67 10.90 -7.65
CA THR A 153 -30.01 10.66 -8.17
C THR A 153 -30.34 9.16 -8.12
N GLU A 154 -31.58 8.81 -8.45
CA GLU A 154 -31.99 7.39 -8.57
C GLU A 154 -31.19 6.63 -9.63
N LYS A 155 -30.74 7.32 -10.70
CA LYS A 155 -30.02 6.72 -11.84
C LYS A 155 -28.53 6.55 -11.60
N ASP A 156 -27.96 7.26 -10.62
CA ASP A 156 -26.56 7.08 -10.26
C ASP A 156 -26.39 5.72 -9.59
N GLU A 157 -25.23 5.08 -9.74
CA GLU A 157 -25.00 3.72 -9.21
C GLU A 157 -23.79 3.67 -8.27
N GLU A 158 -22.71 4.39 -8.62
CA GLU A 158 -21.45 4.32 -7.89
C GLU A 158 -20.70 5.65 -7.90
N LEU A 159 -19.85 5.79 -6.89
CA LEU A 159 -18.76 6.76 -6.80
C LEU A 159 -17.44 6.04 -7.00
N THR A 160 -16.63 6.53 -7.93
CA THR A 160 -15.23 6.14 -8.07
C THR A 160 -14.33 7.20 -7.47
N ILE A 161 -13.37 6.77 -6.67
CA ILE A 161 -12.27 7.62 -6.20
C ILE A 161 -10.99 7.18 -6.91
N VAL A 162 -10.38 8.09 -7.66
CA VAL A 162 -9.11 7.87 -8.37
C VAL A 162 -8.04 8.67 -7.66
N LYS A 163 -6.91 8.05 -7.34
CA LYS A 163 -5.79 8.73 -6.71
C LYS A 163 -4.56 8.71 -7.62
N ASP A 164 -3.58 9.52 -7.27
CA ASP A 164 -2.25 9.50 -7.87
C ASP A 164 -1.55 8.15 -7.66
N LYS A 165 -0.65 7.81 -8.57
CA LYS A 165 0.15 6.58 -8.46
C LYS A 165 1.37 6.78 -7.58
N SER A 166 1.75 5.76 -6.82
CA SER A 166 2.97 5.72 -6.02
C SER A 166 3.61 4.34 -6.06
N ALA A 167 4.90 4.25 -5.76
CA ALA A 167 5.62 2.97 -5.70
C ALA A 167 5.08 2.00 -4.61
N ILE A 168 4.24 2.51 -3.70
CA ILE A 168 3.72 1.78 -2.54
C ILE A 168 2.20 1.86 -2.46
N ASP A 169 1.51 1.91 -3.61
CA ASP A 169 0.04 2.01 -3.65
C ASP A 169 -0.67 0.94 -2.84
N TYR A 170 -0.10 -0.27 -2.82
CA TYR A 170 -0.61 -1.42 -2.06
C TYR A 170 -0.58 -1.22 -0.53
N LEU A 171 0.10 -0.18 -0.02
CA LEU A 171 0.10 0.17 1.39
C LEU A 171 -1.06 1.09 1.76
N TYR A 172 -1.64 1.83 0.81
CA TYR A 172 -2.71 2.76 1.13
C TYR A 172 -4.04 2.02 1.23
N TYR A 173 -4.82 2.43 2.20
CA TYR A 173 -6.22 2.06 2.30
C TYR A 173 -7.08 3.31 2.41
N THR A 174 -8.34 3.16 2.02
CA THR A 174 -9.33 4.23 2.04
C THR A 174 -10.41 3.91 3.05
N THR A 175 -10.81 4.90 3.84
CA THR A 175 -12.04 4.86 4.64
C THR A 175 -12.92 6.05 4.30
N ILE A 176 -14.23 5.87 4.42
CA ILE A 176 -15.19 6.99 4.41
C ILE A 176 -15.91 7.01 5.74
N LYS A 177 -15.92 8.17 6.39
CA LYS A 177 -16.62 8.39 7.66
C LYS A 177 -17.75 9.39 7.50
N ASP A 178 -18.88 9.11 8.12
CA ASP A 178 -19.91 10.12 8.37
C ASP A 178 -19.37 11.12 9.41
N LYS A 179 -19.28 12.41 9.05
CA LYS A 179 -18.72 13.43 9.96
C LYS A 179 -19.62 13.73 11.16
N GLN A 180 -20.92 13.49 11.06
CA GLN A 180 -21.86 13.69 12.17
C GLN A 180 -21.73 12.59 13.22
N THR A 181 -21.61 11.33 12.79
CA THR A 181 -21.59 10.17 13.70
C THR A 181 -20.19 9.63 13.96
N ASN A 182 -19.18 10.07 13.20
CA ASN A 182 -17.81 9.55 13.17
C ASN A 182 -17.73 8.04 12.86
N LYS A 183 -18.79 7.44 12.33
CA LYS A 183 -18.83 6.02 11.94
C LYS A 183 -18.20 5.85 10.56
N THR A 184 -17.31 4.85 10.45
CA THR A 184 -16.83 4.37 9.15
C THR A 184 -17.97 3.67 8.42
N ILE A 185 -18.32 4.17 7.23
CA ILE A 185 -19.37 3.59 6.36
C ILE A 185 -18.79 2.81 5.19
N PHE A 186 -17.52 3.03 4.89
CA PHE A 186 -16.78 2.33 3.84
C PHE A 186 -15.33 2.12 4.24
N GLU A 187 -14.77 0.98 3.86
CA GLU A 187 -13.35 0.69 3.96
C GLU A 187 -12.90 -0.15 2.76
N SER A 188 -11.75 0.19 2.18
CA SER A 188 -11.08 -0.63 1.17
C SER A 188 -9.57 -0.58 1.37
N THR A 189 -8.94 -1.76 1.41
CA THR A 189 -7.49 -1.94 1.41
C THR A 189 -6.93 -2.28 0.02
N ALA A 190 -7.81 -2.37 -0.99
CA ALA A 190 -7.45 -2.77 -2.35
C ALA A 190 -7.65 -1.63 -3.34
N TRP A 191 -6.76 -1.57 -4.32
CA TRP A 191 -6.83 -0.66 -5.46
C TRP A 191 -7.00 -1.46 -6.75
N GLN A 192 -7.87 -0.98 -7.62
CA GLN A 192 -8.03 -1.51 -8.97
C GLN A 192 -7.19 -0.72 -9.97
N TYR A 193 -6.87 -1.37 -11.09
CA TYR A 193 -6.12 -0.80 -12.22
C TYR A 193 -6.76 -1.26 -13.53
N GLY A 194 -6.91 -0.36 -14.50
CA GLY A 194 -7.41 -0.73 -15.84
C GLY A 194 -8.37 0.24 -16.51
N GLY A 195 -8.86 1.28 -15.82
CA GLY A 195 -9.87 2.21 -16.36
C GLY A 195 -9.47 3.69 -16.40
N TYR A 196 -8.37 4.07 -15.74
CA TYR A 196 -7.96 5.46 -15.59
C TYR A 196 -6.48 5.59 -15.96
N VAL A 197 -6.17 6.52 -16.87
CA VAL A 197 -4.81 6.75 -17.38
C VAL A 197 -4.48 8.23 -17.30
N GLU A 198 -3.32 8.55 -16.73
CA GLU A 198 -2.73 9.89 -16.72
C GLU A 198 -1.28 9.77 -17.19
N GLU A 199 -0.88 10.56 -18.18
CA GLU A 199 0.48 10.54 -18.74
C GLU A 199 0.98 9.15 -19.20
N GLY A 200 0.06 8.28 -19.64
CA GLY A 200 0.37 6.92 -20.09
C GLY A 200 0.51 5.89 -18.95
N GLU A 201 0.29 6.29 -17.70
CA GLU A 201 0.29 5.39 -16.55
C GLU A 201 -1.12 5.11 -16.03
N LEU A 202 -1.39 3.85 -15.69
CA LEU A 202 -2.64 3.46 -15.04
C LEU A 202 -2.71 4.03 -13.62
N LEU A 203 -3.78 4.74 -13.31
CA LEU A 203 -4.04 5.26 -11.98
C LEU A 203 -4.81 4.26 -11.11
N PRO A 204 -4.46 4.14 -9.82
CA PRO A 204 -5.22 3.35 -8.86
C PRO A 204 -6.58 4.01 -8.55
N TYR A 205 -7.62 3.18 -8.48
CA TYR A 205 -8.96 3.64 -8.13
C TYR A 205 -9.74 2.61 -7.30
N ILE A 206 -10.84 3.07 -6.68
CA ILE A 206 -11.82 2.24 -5.97
C ILE A 206 -13.24 2.60 -6.40
N TYR A 207 -14.12 1.58 -6.49
CA TYR A 207 -15.56 1.76 -6.66
C TYR A 207 -16.27 1.70 -5.33
N ILE A 208 -17.27 2.55 -5.17
CA ILE A 208 -18.07 2.67 -3.95
C ILE A 208 -19.53 2.70 -4.39
N ASP A 209 -20.28 1.69 -3.99
CA ASP A 209 -21.72 1.64 -4.22
C ASP A 209 -22.38 2.86 -3.56
N LYS A 210 -23.23 3.60 -4.30
CA LYS A 210 -23.89 4.81 -3.76
C LYS A 210 -24.68 4.53 -2.49
N ASN A 211 -25.18 3.29 -2.31
CA ASN A 211 -26.03 2.89 -1.19
C ASN A 211 -25.26 2.86 0.13
N VAL A 212 -23.94 3.02 0.12
CA VAL A 212 -23.15 3.26 1.34
C VAL A 212 -23.55 4.60 1.98
N PHE A 213 -23.91 5.60 1.18
CA PHE A 213 -24.44 6.88 1.67
C PHE A 213 -25.94 6.73 1.96
N LYS A 214 -26.30 6.58 3.23
CA LYS A 214 -27.70 6.42 3.67
C LYS A 214 -28.47 7.74 3.81
N LYS A 215 -27.73 8.84 3.95
CA LYS A 215 -28.29 10.18 4.19
C LYS A 215 -27.55 11.27 3.44
N SER A 216 -28.21 12.41 3.30
CA SER A 216 -27.50 13.64 2.92
C SER A 216 -26.64 14.15 4.08
N GLY A 217 -25.50 14.75 3.77
CA GLY A 217 -24.60 15.28 4.79
C GLY A 217 -23.14 15.31 4.36
N GLU A 218 -22.28 15.64 5.31
CA GLU A 218 -20.84 15.66 5.08
C GLU A 218 -20.19 14.34 5.49
N TYR A 219 -19.32 13.85 4.60
CA TYR A 219 -18.52 12.66 4.78
C TYR A 219 -17.05 13.01 4.60
N GLU A 220 -16.18 12.29 5.29
CA GLU A 220 -14.73 12.44 5.16
C GLU A 220 -14.15 11.21 4.47
N VAL A 221 -13.55 11.40 3.30
CA VAL A 221 -12.69 10.41 2.66
C VAL A 221 -11.30 10.53 3.29
N ILE A 222 -10.77 9.41 3.75
CA ILE A 222 -9.44 9.32 4.35
C ILE A 222 -8.65 8.30 3.55
N ILE A 223 -7.53 8.70 2.96
CA ILE A 223 -6.57 7.79 2.33
C ILE A 223 -5.27 7.86 3.13
N GLN A 224 -4.83 6.71 3.66
CA GLN A 224 -3.66 6.65 4.52
C GLN A 224 -2.89 5.32 4.40
N PRO A 225 -1.58 5.31 4.67
CA PRO A 225 -0.79 4.09 4.70
C PRO A 225 -1.19 3.19 5.88
N LEU A 226 -1.28 1.89 5.61
CA LEU A 226 -1.48 0.83 6.60
C LEU A 226 -0.12 0.38 7.16
N ILE A 227 0.47 1.19 8.04
CA ILE A 227 1.74 0.87 8.71
C ILE A 227 1.50 0.83 10.21
N LYS A 228 2.07 -0.16 10.90
CA LYS A 228 2.01 -0.21 12.36
C LYS A 228 3.00 0.80 12.94
N TRP A 229 2.52 2.01 13.20
CA TRP A 229 3.34 3.13 13.68
C TRP A 229 3.85 3.01 15.13
N THR A 230 3.59 1.89 15.81
CA THR A 230 3.90 1.66 17.23
C THR A 230 4.63 0.35 17.47
N GLY A 231 5.45 0.31 18.52
CA GLY A 231 6.28 -0.87 18.84
C GLY A 231 7.54 -0.94 17.97
N CYS A 232 8.01 0.22 17.52
CA CYS A 232 9.27 0.36 16.81
C CYS A 232 10.44 0.11 17.77
N LEU A 233 11.57 -0.41 17.24
CA LEU A 233 12.72 -0.87 18.02
C LEU A 233 13.19 0.09 19.12
N ASN A 234 13.06 1.42 18.97
CA ASN A 234 13.35 2.41 20.03
C ASN A 234 12.66 3.79 19.88
N TYR A 235 11.73 3.99 18.92
CA TYR A 235 11.08 5.29 18.72
C TYR A 235 9.76 5.14 17.95
N ASP A 236 8.64 5.47 18.60
CA ASP A 236 7.33 5.52 17.94
C ASP A 236 7.17 6.84 17.18
N ILE A 237 6.54 6.77 15.99
CA ILE A 237 6.23 7.98 15.22
C ILE A 237 5.04 8.69 15.87
N SER A 238 5.19 9.99 16.11
CA SER A 238 4.13 10.80 16.71
C SER A 238 2.90 10.93 15.79
N GLN A 239 1.71 11.07 16.37
CA GLN A 239 0.47 11.31 15.59
C GLN A 239 0.60 12.53 14.66
N LYS A 240 1.24 13.61 15.11
CA LYS A 240 1.50 14.80 14.30
C LYS A 240 2.33 14.50 13.05
N GLU A 241 3.24 13.52 13.14
CA GLU A 241 4.04 13.10 12.01
C GLU A 241 3.26 12.14 11.09
N ILE A 242 2.47 11.22 11.66
CA ILE A 242 1.58 10.34 10.88
C ILE A 242 0.61 11.17 10.02
N GLU A 243 0.03 12.25 10.57
CA GLU A 243 -0.90 13.14 9.85
C GLU A 243 -0.31 13.73 8.56
N LYS A 244 1.02 13.83 8.44
CA LYS A 244 1.66 14.31 7.20
C LYS A 244 1.42 13.38 6.02
N TYR A 245 1.18 12.09 6.29
CA TYR A 245 0.98 11.05 5.28
C TYR A 245 -0.50 10.77 5.02
N ILE A 246 -1.40 11.39 5.78
CA ILE A 246 -2.83 11.17 5.68
C ILE A 246 -3.47 12.24 4.78
N MET A 247 -4.23 11.76 3.80
CA MET A 247 -5.09 12.57 2.95
C MET A 247 -6.51 12.57 3.53
N ARG A 248 -7.11 13.75 3.66
CA ARG A 248 -8.50 13.95 4.08
C ARG A 248 -9.20 14.83 3.06
N HIS A 249 -10.44 14.48 2.75
CA HIS A 249 -11.25 15.20 1.78
C HIS A 249 -12.71 15.17 2.20
N THR A 250 -13.37 16.33 2.16
CA THR A 250 -14.79 16.40 2.51
C THR A 250 -15.66 16.16 1.28
N LEU A 251 -16.51 15.13 1.32
CA LEU A 251 -17.60 14.92 0.40
C LEU A 251 -18.89 15.46 1.00
N SER A 252 -19.52 16.43 0.35
CA SER A 252 -20.87 16.90 0.70
C SER A 252 -21.87 16.18 -0.19
N ILE A 253 -22.57 15.19 0.37
CA ILE A 253 -23.50 14.35 -0.37
C ILE A 253 -24.93 14.87 -0.22
N THR A 254 -25.61 15.04 -1.34
CA THR A 254 -27.06 15.24 -1.41
C THR A 254 -27.70 14.04 -2.07
N LEU A 255 -28.66 13.41 -1.40
CA LEU A 255 -29.45 12.30 -1.93
C LEU A 255 -30.83 12.82 -2.34
N ASP A 256 -31.26 12.54 -3.58
CA ASP A 256 -32.61 12.91 -4.03
C ASP A 256 -33.72 12.18 -3.24
N LYS A 257 -33.40 11.00 -2.71
CA LYS A 257 -34.24 10.24 -1.77
C LYS A 257 -33.38 9.63 -0.68
N GLU A 258 -33.72 9.89 0.57
CA GLU A 258 -33.01 9.29 1.70
C GLU A 258 -33.54 7.89 1.99
N ASN A 259 -32.65 6.91 2.14
CA ASN A 259 -32.97 5.51 2.43
C ASN A 259 -32.66 5.21 3.90
N TYR A 260 -33.51 5.68 4.82
CA TYR A 260 -33.39 5.30 6.23
C TYR A 260 -34.28 4.12 6.59
N THR A 261 -33.76 3.23 7.43
CA THR A 261 -34.61 2.46 8.33
C THR A 261 -34.45 2.99 9.76
N LYS A 262 -35.48 2.88 10.60
CA LYS A 262 -35.46 3.38 12.01
C LYS A 262 -34.32 2.80 12.88
N LYS A 263 -33.58 1.79 12.41
CA LYS A 263 -32.41 1.22 13.08
C LYS A 263 -31.10 1.98 12.81
N ASP A 264 -31.10 2.88 11.83
CA ASP A 264 -29.89 3.59 11.37
C ASP A 264 -29.71 4.99 11.98
N LEU A 265 -30.68 5.43 12.81
CA LEU A 265 -30.63 6.63 13.67
C LEU A 265 -29.93 6.32 15.00
#